data_AF-A7S1G0-F1
#
_entry.id   AF-A7S1G0-F1
#
_cell.length_a   1.000
_cell.length_b   1.000
_cell.length_c   1.000
_cell.angle_alpha   90.00
_cell.angle_beta   90.00
_cell.angle_gamma   90.00
#
_symmetry.space_group_name_H-M   'P 1'
#
loop_
_entity.id
_entity.type
_entity.pdbx_description
1 polymer ?
#
loop_
_entity_poly.entity_id
_entity_poly.type
_entity_poly.pdbx_seq_one_letter_code
_entity_poly.pdbx_strand_id
1 'polypeptide(L)'
;KSTVAPGTTVSPESTVQPESTIATVSSAAPETTESSESTAELLTAAASESTVASGTTLAPESTVAPETTVASESTVTRGATVASASTDAPGTTVSPESTFTPGTTVSPESTVAPGTTVASESTITQGTTVLPESTAAPLTTGVIESTVAPETTLAPESTVAP
;
A
#
# COMPACT_ATOMS: atom_id res chain seq x y z
N LYS A 1 -3.67 -2.78 -16.79
CA LYS A 1 -2.72 -2.84 -17.94
C LYS A 1 -1.33 -2.89 -17.34
N SER A 2 -0.62 -4.02 -17.38
CA SER A 2 0.71 -4.11 -16.79
C SER A 2 1.80 -4.14 -17.85
N THR A 3 2.87 -3.37 -17.64
CA THR A 3 4.08 -3.39 -18.48
C THR A 3 5.23 -3.87 -17.61
N VAL A 4 5.76 -5.06 -17.93
CA VAL A 4 6.79 -5.73 -17.14
C VAL A 4 8.05 -5.83 -18.00
N ALA A 5 9.15 -5.24 -17.52
CA ALA A 5 10.43 -5.26 -18.22
C ALA A 5 11.14 -6.64 -18.10
N PRO A 6 12.08 -6.99 -18.99
CA PRO A 6 12.86 -8.23 -18.86
C PRO A 6 13.70 -8.26 -17.57
N GLY A 7 13.81 -9.42 -16.92
CA GLY A 7 14.60 -9.57 -15.68
C GLY A 7 13.88 -9.19 -14.40
N THR A 8 12.56 -8.99 -14.45
CA THR A 8 11.69 -8.81 -13.28
C THR A 8 11.17 -10.16 -12.77
N THR A 9 11.11 -10.33 -11.46
CA THR A 9 10.41 -11.47 -10.84
C THR A 9 9.13 -10.95 -10.19
N VAL A 10 7.97 -11.45 -10.62
CA VAL A 10 6.66 -11.05 -10.10
C VAL A 10 5.90 -12.31 -9.71
N SER A 11 5.60 -12.48 -8.43
CA SER A 11 4.82 -13.59 -7.87
C SER A 11 3.62 -13.04 -7.08
N PRO A 12 2.52 -12.66 -7.76
CA PRO A 12 1.31 -12.25 -7.10
C PRO A 12 0.41 -13.47 -6.84
N GLU A 13 -0.03 -13.65 -5.61
CA GLU A 13 -1.10 -14.57 -5.24
C GLU A 13 -2.34 -13.75 -4.88
N SER A 14 -3.47 -14.05 -5.54
CA SER A 14 -4.72 -13.34 -5.28
C SER A 14 -5.88 -14.31 -5.17
N THR A 15 -6.62 -14.19 -4.06
CA THR A 15 -7.88 -14.89 -3.85
C THR A 15 -9.01 -13.88 -3.98
N VAL A 16 -9.86 -14.07 -5.01
CA VAL A 16 -10.97 -13.15 -5.31
C VAL A 16 -12.29 -13.91 -5.28
N GLN A 17 -13.20 -13.48 -4.40
CA GLN A 17 -14.56 -14.01 -4.35
C GLN A 17 -15.44 -13.45 -5.51
N PRO A 18 -16.53 -14.13 -5.90
CA PRO A 18 -17.38 -13.69 -7.02
C PRO A 18 -17.98 -12.29 -6.79
N GLU A 19 -18.27 -11.57 -7.89
CA GLU A 19 -18.82 -10.21 -7.87
C GLU A 19 -17.90 -9.10 -7.34
N SER A 20 -16.63 -9.42 -7.05
CA SER A 20 -15.58 -8.43 -6.74
C SER A 20 -14.80 -8.01 -7.98
N THR A 21 -14.31 -6.77 -7.99
CA THR A 21 -13.51 -6.20 -9.08
C THR A 21 -12.16 -5.75 -8.54
N ILE A 22 -11.08 -6.31 -9.09
CA ILE A 22 -9.72 -5.83 -8.86
C ILE A 22 -9.15 -5.31 -10.18
N ALA A 23 -8.73 -4.05 -10.19
CA ALA A 23 -8.10 -3.39 -11.31
C ALA A 23 -6.66 -2.98 -10.95
N THR A 24 -5.68 -3.63 -11.58
CA THR A 24 -4.27 -3.31 -11.35
C THR A 24 -3.58 -2.76 -12.60
N VAL A 25 -2.80 -1.72 -12.38
CA VAL A 25 -1.87 -1.13 -13.35
C VAL A 25 -0.50 -1.13 -12.68
N SER A 26 0.41 -1.99 -13.15
CA SER A 26 1.80 -1.99 -12.68
C SER A 26 2.75 -1.73 -13.85
N SER A 27 3.70 -0.83 -13.62
CA SER A 27 4.83 -0.56 -14.50
C SER A 27 6.12 -0.86 -13.76
N ALA A 28 6.78 -1.96 -14.13
CA ALA A 28 8.01 -2.40 -13.49
C ALA A 28 9.22 -2.30 -14.43
N ALA A 29 10.24 -1.56 -13.98
CA ALA A 29 11.56 -1.52 -14.58
C ALA A 29 12.32 -2.87 -14.39
N PRO A 30 13.40 -3.14 -15.16
CA PRO A 30 14.13 -4.40 -15.02
C PRO A 30 14.78 -4.56 -13.64
N GLU A 31 15.02 -5.80 -13.21
CA GLU A 31 15.64 -6.14 -11.92
C GLU A 31 14.83 -5.68 -10.70
N THR A 32 13.51 -5.80 -10.79
CA THR A 32 12.61 -5.67 -9.64
C THR A 32 12.14 -7.05 -9.17
N THR A 33 11.89 -7.16 -7.87
CA THR A 33 11.20 -8.31 -7.28
C THR A 33 9.91 -7.83 -6.64
N GLU A 34 8.78 -8.34 -7.08
CA GLU A 34 7.48 -8.14 -6.45
C GLU A 34 6.91 -9.49 -6.03
N SER A 35 6.59 -9.62 -4.75
CA SER A 35 5.78 -10.71 -4.22
C SER A 35 4.58 -10.06 -3.56
N SER A 36 3.36 -10.45 -3.91
CA SER A 36 2.18 -9.79 -3.33
C SER A 36 1.13 -10.82 -3.01
N GLU A 37 0.49 -10.68 -1.85
CA GLU A 37 -0.65 -11.50 -1.48
C GLU A 37 -1.86 -10.59 -1.24
N SER A 38 -2.97 -10.87 -1.92
CA SER A 38 -4.20 -10.11 -1.72
C SER A 38 -5.42 -11.01 -1.68
N THR A 39 -6.17 -10.90 -0.59
CA THR A 39 -7.46 -11.57 -0.41
C THR A 39 -8.57 -10.52 -0.45
N ALA A 40 -9.46 -10.63 -1.44
CA ALA A 40 -10.66 -9.81 -1.55
C ALA A 40 -11.91 -10.67 -1.41
N GLU A 41 -12.72 -10.33 -0.41
CA GLU A 41 -14.03 -10.94 -0.17
C GLU A 41 -15.10 -10.40 -1.14
N LEU A 42 -16.35 -10.87 -1.02
CA LEU A 42 -17.47 -10.54 -1.94
C LEU A 42 -17.74 -9.03 -2.02
N LEU A 43 -18.12 -8.53 -3.21
CA LEU A 43 -18.54 -7.14 -3.43
C LEU A 43 -17.47 -6.09 -3.06
N THR A 44 -16.21 -6.44 -3.23
CA THR A 44 -15.07 -5.52 -3.04
C THR A 44 -14.67 -4.88 -4.37
N ALA A 45 -14.33 -3.58 -4.32
CA ALA A 45 -13.71 -2.87 -5.42
C ALA A 45 -12.31 -2.40 -5.01
N ALA A 46 -11.28 -2.94 -5.66
CA ALA A 46 -9.89 -2.54 -5.42
C ALA A 46 -9.26 -2.03 -6.72
N ALA A 47 -8.67 -0.85 -6.68
CA ALA A 47 -7.86 -0.29 -7.75
C ALA A 47 -6.47 0.01 -7.22
N SER A 48 -5.44 -0.37 -7.98
CA SER A 48 -4.07 -0.05 -7.61
C SER A 48 -3.24 0.34 -8.82
N GLU A 49 -2.52 1.45 -8.70
CA GLU A 49 -1.50 1.87 -9.65
C GLU A 49 -0.13 1.90 -8.98
N SER A 50 0.85 1.22 -9.59
CA SER A 50 2.22 1.17 -9.07
C SER A 50 3.24 1.41 -10.19
N THR A 51 4.19 2.29 -9.92
CA THR A 51 5.38 2.49 -10.76
C THR A 51 6.63 2.17 -9.96
N VAL A 52 7.38 1.15 -10.40
CA VAL A 52 8.59 0.69 -9.73
C VAL A 52 9.83 0.76 -10.63
N ALA A 53 10.87 1.43 -10.12
CA ALA A 53 12.17 1.53 -10.77
C ALA A 53 13.07 0.33 -10.44
N SER A 54 14.16 0.16 -11.20
CA SER A 54 15.06 -1.00 -11.05
C SER A 54 15.67 -1.12 -9.66
N GLY A 55 15.93 -2.36 -9.22
CA GLY A 55 16.59 -2.63 -7.94
C GLY A 55 15.69 -2.37 -6.73
N THR A 56 14.37 -2.52 -6.88
CA THR A 56 13.40 -2.44 -5.79
C THR A 56 12.84 -3.80 -5.44
N THR A 57 12.52 -3.99 -4.17
CA THR A 57 11.82 -5.18 -3.65
C THR A 57 10.52 -4.74 -2.99
N LEU A 58 9.39 -5.28 -3.46
CA LEU A 58 8.08 -5.05 -2.88
C LEU A 58 7.46 -6.35 -2.37
N ALA A 59 6.91 -6.29 -1.15
CA ALA A 59 6.21 -7.38 -0.48
C ALA A 59 4.90 -6.91 0.21
N PRO A 60 3.89 -6.42 -0.54
CA PRO A 60 2.60 -6.04 0.06
C PRO A 60 1.70 -7.25 0.33
N GLU A 61 1.04 -7.22 1.49
CA GLU A 61 -0.05 -8.12 1.89
C GLU A 61 -1.30 -7.30 2.23
N SER A 62 -2.45 -7.71 1.71
CA SER A 62 -3.73 -7.01 1.95
C SER A 62 -4.89 -7.98 2.11
N THR A 63 -5.67 -7.78 3.17
CA THR A 63 -6.94 -8.47 3.41
C THR A 63 -8.06 -7.45 3.40
N VAL A 64 -8.98 -7.60 2.45
CA VAL A 64 -10.07 -6.66 2.24
C VAL A 64 -11.42 -7.38 2.41
N ALA A 65 -12.18 -6.94 3.42
CA ALA A 65 -13.49 -7.50 3.73
C ALA A 65 -14.59 -7.07 2.71
N PRO A 66 -15.82 -7.61 2.78
CA PRO A 66 -16.90 -7.27 1.85
C PRO A 66 -17.31 -5.79 1.87
N GLU A 67 -17.87 -5.30 0.76
CA GLU A 67 -18.43 -3.94 0.62
C GLU A 67 -17.40 -2.83 0.91
N THR A 68 -16.16 -3.05 0.49
CA THR A 68 -15.02 -2.14 0.67
C THR A 68 -14.57 -1.56 -0.65
N THR A 69 -14.08 -0.32 -0.59
CA THR A 69 -13.46 0.36 -1.74
C THR A 69 -12.05 0.81 -1.38
N VAL A 70 -11.06 0.32 -2.11
CA VAL A 70 -9.65 0.68 -1.94
C VAL A 70 -9.10 1.21 -3.25
N ALA A 71 -8.50 2.40 -3.23
CA ALA A 71 -7.86 3.02 -4.38
C ALA A 71 -6.47 3.53 -4.02
N SER A 72 -5.43 2.80 -4.42
CA SER A 72 -4.05 3.04 -4.00
C SER A 72 -3.15 3.47 -5.14
N GLU A 73 -2.29 4.45 -4.89
CA GLU A 73 -1.24 4.87 -5.81
C GLU A 73 0.13 4.81 -5.13
N SER A 74 1.13 4.27 -5.82
CA SER A 74 2.48 4.13 -5.27
C SER A 74 3.56 4.33 -6.32
N THR A 75 4.54 5.18 -5.98
CA THR A 75 5.74 5.39 -6.78
C THR A 75 6.97 5.01 -5.98
N VAL A 76 7.71 4.01 -6.46
CA VAL A 76 8.91 3.49 -5.81
C VAL A 76 10.10 3.67 -6.73
N THR A 77 11.08 4.46 -6.30
CA THR A 77 12.30 4.69 -7.07
C THR A 77 13.46 3.79 -6.60
N ARG A 78 14.54 3.74 -7.39
CA ARG A 78 15.61 2.72 -7.32
C ARG A 78 16.14 2.49 -5.91
N GLY A 79 16.29 1.23 -5.51
CA GLY A 79 16.99 0.86 -4.27
C GLY A 79 16.16 1.02 -3.01
N ALA A 80 14.85 0.81 -3.11
CA ALA A 80 13.92 0.79 -1.97
C ALA A 80 13.42 -0.64 -1.69
N THR A 81 13.20 -0.91 -0.41
CA THR A 81 12.52 -2.12 0.06
C THR A 81 11.25 -1.70 0.79
N VAL A 82 10.10 -2.20 0.33
CA VAL A 82 8.81 -1.92 0.98
C VAL A 82 8.09 -3.23 1.25
N ALA A 83 7.68 -3.43 2.50
CA ALA A 83 6.86 -4.58 2.91
C ALA A 83 5.69 -4.06 3.76
N SER A 84 4.46 -4.21 3.28
CA SER A 84 3.30 -3.53 3.88
C SER A 84 2.19 -4.50 4.19
N ALA A 85 1.52 -4.33 5.32
CA ALA A 85 0.34 -5.12 5.68
C ALA A 85 -0.87 -4.22 5.93
N SER A 86 -2.03 -4.58 5.39
CA SER A 86 -3.28 -3.83 5.57
C SER A 86 -4.48 -4.75 5.77
N THR A 87 -5.33 -4.39 6.73
CA THR A 87 -6.61 -5.04 6.99
C THR A 87 -7.74 -4.01 7.03
N ASP A 88 -8.67 -4.14 6.08
CA ASP A 88 -9.84 -3.28 5.95
C ASP A 88 -11.13 -4.02 6.29
N ALA A 89 -11.88 -3.51 7.27
CA ALA A 89 -13.17 -4.07 7.68
C ALA A 89 -14.30 -3.67 6.69
N PRO A 90 -15.50 -4.26 6.80
CA PRO A 90 -16.60 -3.97 5.88
C PRO A 90 -17.07 -2.51 5.87
N GLY A 91 -17.53 -2.02 4.72
CA GLY A 91 -18.10 -0.68 4.58
C GLY A 91 -17.05 0.44 4.75
N THR A 92 -15.81 0.18 4.35
CA THR A 92 -14.69 1.13 4.44
C THR A 92 -14.32 1.69 3.07
N THR A 93 -13.79 2.90 3.07
CA THR A 93 -13.21 3.55 1.88
C THR A 93 -11.82 4.07 2.21
N VAL A 94 -10.81 3.57 1.50
CA VAL A 94 -9.40 3.93 1.76
C VAL A 94 -8.73 4.37 0.46
N SER A 95 -8.03 5.51 0.52
CA SER A 95 -7.26 6.02 -0.62
C SER A 95 -5.86 6.47 -0.19
N PRO A 96 -4.88 5.56 -0.19
CA PRO A 96 -3.50 5.88 0.13
C PRO A 96 -2.70 6.26 -1.12
N GLU A 97 -1.89 7.31 -1.00
CA GLU A 97 -0.87 7.71 -1.96
C GLU A 97 0.51 7.68 -1.29
N SER A 98 1.50 7.09 -1.95
CA SER A 98 2.85 6.99 -1.39
C SER A 98 3.97 7.16 -2.40
N THR A 99 5.01 7.90 -2.01
CA THR A 99 6.24 8.09 -2.79
C THR A 99 7.48 7.72 -1.97
N PHE A 100 8.29 6.80 -2.51
CA PHE A 100 9.52 6.31 -1.87
C PHE A 100 10.75 6.60 -2.75
N THR A 101 11.73 7.30 -2.18
CA THR A 101 12.98 7.66 -2.87
C THR A 101 14.11 6.62 -2.64
N PRO A 102 15.30 6.72 -3.27
CA PRO A 102 16.35 5.70 -3.13
C PRO A 102 16.87 5.47 -1.71
N GLY A 103 17.18 4.23 -1.36
CA GLY A 103 17.82 3.89 -0.09
C GLY A 103 16.87 3.90 1.10
N THR A 104 15.56 3.70 0.88
CA THR A 104 14.55 3.63 1.93
C THR A 104 14.15 2.20 2.24
N THR A 105 13.99 1.88 3.53
CA THR A 105 13.30 0.68 3.99
C THR A 105 12.02 1.09 4.70
N VAL A 106 10.86 0.58 4.26
CA VAL A 106 9.57 0.98 4.83
C VAL A 106 8.71 -0.25 5.09
N SER A 107 8.15 -0.31 6.30
CA SER A 107 7.25 -1.39 6.69
C SER A 107 5.95 -0.88 7.34
N PRO A 108 4.98 -0.37 6.57
CA PRO A 108 3.75 0.16 7.13
C PRO A 108 2.77 -0.96 7.53
N GLU A 109 2.11 -0.78 8.67
CA GLU A 109 0.94 -1.58 9.08
C GLU A 109 -0.29 -0.68 9.27
N SER A 110 -1.44 -1.13 8.75
CA SER A 110 -2.70 -0.40 8.91
C SER A 110 -3.90 -1.29 9.18
N THR A 111 -4.73 -0.85 10.14
CA THR A 111 -6.03 -1.46 10.45
C THR A 111 -7.15 -0.42 10.41
N VAL A 112 -8.19 -0.71 9.64
CA VAL A 112 -9.29 0.22 9.39
C VAL A 112 -10.62 -0.41 9.81
N ALA A 113 -11.28 0.18 10.82
CA ALA A 113 -12.53 -0.32 11.37
C ALA A 113 -13.75 0.00 10.47
N PRO A 114 -14.92 -0.64 10.67
CA PRO A 114 -16.09 -0.47 9.81
C PRO A 114 -16.62 0.97 9.73
N GLY A 115 -17.17 1.33 8.56
CA GLY A 115 -17.83 2.61 8.35
C GLY A 115 -16.87 3.81 8.37
N THR A 116 -15.62 3.61 7.96
CA THR A 116 -14.58 4.64 7.97
C THR A 116 -14.22 5.10 6.56
N THR A 117 -13.74 6.33 6.48
CA THR A 117 -13.16 6.90 5.26
C THR A 117 -11.80 7.51 5.59
N VAL A 118 -10.75 6.99 4.97
CA VAL A 118 -9.37 7.44 5.21
C VAL A 118 -8.70 7.79 3.90
N ALA A 119 -8.14 8.99 3.83
CA ALA A 119 -7.17 9.38 2.81
C ALA A 119 -5.79 9.54 3.46
N SER A 120 -4.76 8.99 2.84
CA SER A 120 -3.41 9.04 3.38
C SER A 120 -2.43 9.47 2.31
N GLU A 121 -1.54 10.42 2.62
CA GLU A 121 -0.42 10.79 1.76
C GLU A 121 0.90 10.59 2.52
N SER A 122 1.88 9.95 1.89
CA SER A 122 3.19 9.72 2.52
C SER A 122 4.34 9.91 1.53
N THR A 123 5.32 10.73 1.92
CA THR A 123 6.57 10.90 1.19
C THR A 123 7.76 10.55 2.08
N ILE A 124 8.58 9.59 1.64
CA ILE A 124 9.75 9.11 2.39
C ILE A 124 11.03 9.24 1.56
N THR A 125 12.01 9.95 2.14
CA THR A 125 13.23 10.38 1.44
C THR A 125 14.49 9.57 1.81
N GLN A 126 15.63 9.81 1.15
CA GLN A 126 16.78 8.89 1.13
C GLN A 126 17.35 8.51 2.50
N GLY A 127 17.79 7.25 2.63
CA GLY A 127 18.53 6.77 3.80
C GLY A 127 17.68 6.59 5.06
N THR A 128 16.37 6.39 4.90
CA THR A 128 15.43 6.28 6.03
C THR A 128 14.96 4.86 6.26
N THR A 129 14.75 4.51 7.53
CA THR A 129 13.99 3.32 7.93
C THR A 129 12.73 3.76 8.66
N VAL A 130 11.56 3.39 8.13
CA VAL A 130 10.28 3.83 8.70
C VAL A 130 9.36 2.63 8.95
N LEU A 131 8.84 2.53 10.16
CA LEU A 131 7.88 1.51 10.58
C LEU A 131 6.60 2.19 11.08
N PRO A 132 5.77 2.75 10.19
CA PRO A 132 4.59 3.48 10.60
C PRO A 132 3.43 2.53 10.91
N GLU A 133 2.70 2.82 11.98
CA GLU A 133 1.45 2.13 12.32
C GLU A 133 0.27 3.11 12.25
N SER A 134 -0.84 2.69 11.66
CA SER A 134 -2.04 3.53 11.56
C SER A 134 -3.32 2.77 11.84
N THR A 135 -4.11 3.29 12.79
CA THR A 135 -5.42 2.74 13.15
C THR A 135 -6.53 3.78 12.98
N ALA A 136 -7.61 3.41 12.30
CA ALA A 136 -8.81 4.24 12.19
C ALA A 136 -9.99 3.61 12.94
N ALA A 137 -10.55 4.35 13.91
CA ALA A 137 -11.69 3.92 14.70
C ALA A 137 -13.02 4.00 13.91
N PRO A 138 -14.06 3.25 14.30
CA PRO A 138 -15.33 3.21 13.56
C PRO A 138 -15.96 4.59 13.36
N LEU A 139 -16.70 4.76 12.26
CA LEU A 139 -17.47 5.99 11.96
C LEU A 139 -16.63 7.27 11.85
N THR A 140 -15.35 7.11 11.51
CA THR A 140 -14.40 8.23 11.44
C THR A 140 -14.11 8.60 9.99
N THR A 141 -13.91 9.89 9.73
CA THR A 141 -13.31 10.41 8.50
C THR A 141 -11.99 11.09 8.84
N GLY A 142 -10.90 10.64 8.25
CA GLY A 142 -9.56 11.13 8.56
C GLY A 142 -8.71 11.38 7.32
N VAL A 143 -7.82 12.36 7.44
CA VAL A 143 -6.71 12.56 6.50
C VAL A 143 -5.42 12.42 7.29
N ILE A 144 -4.50 11.58 6.81
CA ILE A 144 -3.18 11.38 7.40
C ILE A 144 -2.13 11.82 6.38
N GLU A 145 -1.30 12.80 6.74
CA GLU A 145 -0.17 13.22 5.91
C GLU A 145 1.13 13.02 6.69
N SER A 146 2.12 12.44 6.02
CA SER A 146 3.44 12.24 6.62
C SER A 146 4.56 12.54 5.62
N THR A 147 5.57 13.27 6.08
CA THR A 147 6.80 13.50 5.32
C THR A 147 7.99 13.15 6.20
N VAL A 148 8.83 12.22 5.72
CA VAL A 148 10.01 11.77 6.46
C VAL A 148 11.29 12.28 5.78
N ALA A 149 12.06 13.03 6.57
CA ALA A 149 13.34 13.62 6.18
C ALA A 149 14.47 12.57 6.10
N PRO A 150 15.55 12.83 5.33
CA PRO A 150 16.61 11.86 5.08
C PRO A 150 17.41 11.48 6.34
N GLU A 151 18.04 10.31 6.30
CA GLU A 151 18.89 9.77 7.38
C GLU A 151 18.19 9.64 8.74
N THR A 152 16.91 9.28 8.73
CA THR A 152 16.12 9.08 9.94
C THR A 152 15.63 7.65 10.09
N THR A 153 15.58 7.19 11.34
CA THR A 153 14.87 5.98 11.74
C THR A 153 13.69 6.40 12.60
N LEU A 154 12.47 6.07 12.17
CA LEU A 154 11.24 6.46 12.85
C LEU A 154 10.24 5.30 12.90
N ALA A 155 9.44 5.27 13.98
CA ALA A 155 8.27 4.41 14.11
C ALA A 155 7.07 5.28 14.52
N PRO A 156 6.52 6.08 13.59
CA PRO A 156 5.41 6.96 13.90
C PRO A 156 4.10 6.15 14.02
N GLU A 157 3.32 6.46 15.04
CA GLU A 157 1.97 5.90 15.23
C GLU A 157 0.94 6.99 14.96
N SER A 158 -0.10 6.66 14.20
CA SER A 158 -1.22 7.54 13.93
C SER A 158 -2.53 6.87 14.29
N THR A 159 -3.41 7.59 14.97
CA THR A 159 -4.74 7.09 15.31
C THR A 159 -5.79 8.14 14.95
N VAL A 160 -6.76 7.74 14.14
CA VAL A 160 -7.92 8.57 13.83
C VAL A 160 -9.08 8.09 14.69
N ALA A 161 -9.59 8.99 15.54
CA ALA A 161 -10.68 8.76 16.48
C ALA A 161 -11.89 9.65 16.12
N PRO A 162 -13.12 9.28 16.56
CA PRO A 162 -14.34 10.03 16.28
C PRO A 162 -14.36 11.46 16.86
#